data_AF-A0A954UVG8-F1
#
_entry.id   AF-A0A954UVG8-F1
#
_cell.length_a   1.000
_cell.length_b   1.000
_cell.length_c   1.000
_cell.angle_alpha   90.00
_cell.angle_beta   90.00
_cell.angle_gamma   90.00
#
_symmetry.space_group_name_H-M   'P 1'
#
loop_
_entity.id
_entity.type
_entity.pdbx_description
1 polymer ?
#
loop_
_entity_poly.entity_id
_entity_poly.type
_entity_poly.pdbx_seq_one_letter_code
_entity_poly.pdbx_strand_id
1 'polypeptide(L)'
;MRVSSRCISVVFILGLGVSSQSATAADSVPKWIGVIEWHLSTIQTNCAFDLARDRQKSHPEDSLAHVYCGFLQMLMGYPNLAKENLEAAYKLRSDGVVENCALGMYLASEKDPGLHRFLERFLARAGNKSIDTLPWLERIWFCRLSAVGAQPLQTTDVISVLLTQYAADREDQASRMHGTQPISRVRFGALPCSAIVDTGSTVSSFHTAFAHLLPDVVDVAKIELHDSAVSAGKVAAPTIKAGGFTMLRSEFVYLMNFDEFRHPNYPFKGMLGVDCLKNQVFELDYAANRLAFMKDAPDPDKWDYVIPLSLEENVCSAKFLVNGREESFLIDTGCHLSGAINRPQQSEWRIPVDIQVGKDVVPSVLLEPTSGKQLIGAGFLARFRVCFDMPNKRMCLSRSENYKASDPSDLYGMKVQSAQKGLLITAVQGQGRAHRQGVSAGDIIIDVEGPEGVMLQDRLTMLGAKQVRIVNSKHERVLRFE
;
A
#
# COMPACT_ATOMS: atom_id res chain seq x y z
N MET A 1 -40.62 40.15 17.24
CA MET A 1 -39.29 39.61 16.88
C MET A 1 -39.21 39.50 15.37
N ARG A 2 -38.17 40.09 14.76
CA ARG A 2 -37.96 40.14 13.31
C ARG A 2 -37.41 38.81 12.81
N VAL A 3 -38.05 38.21 11.81
CA VAL A 3 -37.54 37.07 11.03
C VAL A 3 -36.96 37.65 9.74
N SER A 4 -35.66 37.44 9.46
CA SER A 4 -35.04 37.85 8.20
C SER A 4 -35.12 36.74 7.17
N SER A 5 -35.74 37.07 6.05
CA SER A 5 -35.79 36.34 4.79
C SER A 5 -34.41 36.24 4.13
N ARG A 6 -34.03 35.04 3.68
CA ARG A 6 -33.24 34.79 2.46
C ARG A 6 -33.18 33.28 2.14
N CYS A 7 -33.39 32.99 0.85
CA CYS A 7 -33.13 31.74 0.13
C CYS A 7 -34.12 30.57 0.29
N ILE A 8 -35.28 30.71 -0.36
CA ILE A 8 -35.99 29.59 -1.00
C ILE A 8 -35.80 29.75 -2.51
N SER A 9 -35.20 28.77 -3.16
CA SER A 9 -35.32 28.59 -4.62
C SER A 9 -35.69 27.14 -4.87
N VAL A 10 -36.99 26.94 -5.07
CA VAL A 10 -37.61 25.72 -5.60
C VAL A 10 -37.57 25.83 -7.13
N VAL A 11 -37.10 24.80 -7.83
CA VAL A 11 -37.29 24.67 -9.28
C VAL A 11 -38.25 23.51 -9.53
N PHE A 12 -39.46 23.86 -9.98
CA PHE A 12 -40.47 22.96 -10.56
C PHE A 12 -40.10 22.66 -12.02
N ILE A 13 -40.15 21.40 -12.43
CA ILE A 13 -40.14 21.02 -13.85
C ILE A 13 -41.59 20.70 -14.25
N LEU A 14 -42.20 21.57 -15.05
CA LEU A 14 -43.46 21.30 -15.75
C LEU A 14 -43.14 20.67 -17.10
N GLY A 15 -43.70 19.49 -17.34
CA GLY A 15 -43.74 18.87 -18.65
C GLY A 15 -44.85 19.45 -19.53
N LEU A 16 -44.53 19.70 -20.80
CA LEU A 16 -45.47 19.66 -21.92
C LEU A 16 -44.72 19.11 -23.13
N GLY A 17 -45.26 18.06 -23.73
CA GLY A 17 -44.70 17.37 -24.89
C GLY A 17 -45.11 17.98 -26.23
N VAL A 18 -44.32 17.70 -27.27
CA VAL A 18 -44.76 17.66 -28.67
C VAL A 18 -44.00 16.54 -29.39
N SER A 19 -44.71 15.94 -30.33
CA SER A 19 -44.57 14.67 -31.02
C SER A 19 -43.37 14.51 -31.96
N SER A 20 -43.01 13.24 -32.14
CA SER A 20 -42.13 12.69 -33.17
C SER A 20 -42.62 12.95 -34.60
N GLN A 21 -41.78 13.53 -35.44
CA GLN A 21 -41.69 13.18 -36.87
C GLN A 21 -40.29 13.48 -37.41
N SER A 22 -39.88 12.65 -38.36
CA SER A 22 -38.58 12.45 -38.98
C SER A 22 -37.86 13.70 -39.52
N ALA A 23 -36.55 13.79 -39.31
CA ALA A 23 -35.57 14.21 -40.33
C ALA A 23 -34.13 13.92 -39.87
N THR A 24 -33.36 13.32 -40.76
CA THR A 24 -31.90 13.13 -40.69
C THR A 24 -31.16 14.46 -40.81
N ALA A 25 -30.31 14.80 -39.83
CA ALA A 25 -29.10 15.61 -40.03
C ALA A 25 -28.25 15.59 -38.75
N ALA A 26 -27.01 15.14 -38.89
CA ALA A 26 -25.96 15.41 -37.93
C ALA A 26 -25.62 16.90 -38.01
N ASP A 27 -25.82 17.62 -36.92
CA ASP A 27 -24.99 18.73 -36.41
C ASP A 27 -25.80 19.54 -35.40
N SER A 28 -25.15 19.92 -34.30
CA SER A 28 -25.63 20.78 -33.20
C SER A 28 -26.55 20.15 -32.14
N VAL A 29 -25.96 19.36 -31.24
CA VAL A 29 -26.39 19.35 -29.83
C VAL A 29 -25.93 20.67 -29.21
N PRO A 30 -26.81 21.54 -28.69
CA PRO A 30 -26.43 22.88 -28.31
C PRO A 30 -25.74 22.93 -26.95
N LYS A 31 -24.84 23.92 -26.82
CA LYS A 31 -23.97 24.34 -25.70
C LYS A 31 -24.59 24.39 -24.27
N TRP A 32 -25.82 23.94 -24.07
CA TRP A 32 -26.55 23.99 -22.80
C TRP A 32 -26.20 22.85 -21.84
N ILE A 33 -25.82 21.66 -22.33
CA ILE A 33 -25.40 20.54 -21.44
C ILE A 33 -24.13 20.91 -20.67
N GLY A 34 -23.15 21.54 -21.33
CA GLY A 34 -21.94 22.04 -20.67
C GLY A 34 -22.19 23.17 -19.67
N VAL A 35 -23.23 23.99 -19.87
CA VAL A 35 -23.61 25.05 -18.92
C VAL A 35 -24.29 24.45 -17.68
N ILE A 36 -25.06 23.37 -17.84
CA ILE A 36 -25.70 22.65 -16.74
C ILE A 36 -24.65 21.88 -15.92
N GLU A 37 -23.71 21.17 -16.56
CA GLU A 37 -22.59 20.50 -15.89
C GLU A 37 -21.67 21.50 -15.17
N TRP A 38 -21.40 22.65 -15.78
CA TRP A 38 -20.63 23.74 -15.16
C TRP A 38 -21.33 24.32 -13.94
N HIS A 39 -22.65 24.55 -14.00
CA HIS A 39 -23.41 25.02 -12.84
C HIS A 39 -23.54 23.97 -11.73
N LEU A 40 -23.70 22.68 -12.06
CA LEU A 40 -23.74 21.61 -11.06
C LEU A 40 -22.39 21.41 -10.37
N SER A 41 -21.28 21.47 -11.10
CA SER A 41 -19.92 21.47 -10.55
C SER A 41 -19.67 22.67 -9.64
N THR A 42 -20.17 23.86 -10.03
CA THR A 42 -20.03 25.09 -9.22
C THR A 42 -20.86 25.01 -7.93
N ILE A 43 -22.06 24.43 -8.00
CA ILE A 43 -22.93 24.22 -6.82
C ILE A 43 -22.32 23.17 -5.87
N GLN A 44 -21.80 22.05 -6.37
CA GLN A 44 -21.13 21.05 -5.54
C GLN A 44 -19.88 21.60 -4.84
N THR A 45 -19.11 22.44 -5.53
CA THR A 45 -17.93 23.10 -4.96
C THR A 45 -18.31 24.12 -3.88
N ASN A 46 -19.41 24.85 -4.06
CA ASN A 46 -19.92 25.79 -3.07
C ASN A 46 -20.60 25.11 -1.86
N CYS A 47 -21.22 23.94 -2.04
CA CYS A 47 -21.77 23.15 -0.92
C CYS A 47 -20.64 22.52 -0.07
N ALA A 48 -19.56 22.04 -0.69
CA ALA A 48 -18.37 21.61 0.03
C ALA A 48 -17.70 22.77 0.81
N PHE A 49 -17.82 23.99 0.28
CA PHE A 49 -17.28 25.23 0.86
C PHE A 49 -18.01 25.66 2.14
N ASP A 50 -19.35 25.64 2.17
CA ASP A 50 -20.10 25.96 3.39
C ASP A 50 -19.86 24.91 4.50
N LEU A 51 -19.69 23.64 4.12
CA LEU A 51 -19.34 22.54 5.03
C LEU A 51 -17.93 22.67 5.62
N ALA A 52 -16.96 23.16 4.86
CA ALA A 52 -15.59 23.39 5.34
C ALA A 52 -15.47 24.67 6.20
N ARG A 53 -16.21 25.73 5.84
CA ARG A 53 -16.22 27.00 6.60
C ARG A 53 -16.83 26.81 8.00
N ASP A 54 -17.84 25.96 8.14
CA ASP A 54 -18.49 25.70 9.44
C ASP A 54 -17.66 24.80 10.36
N ARG A 55 -16.62 24.12 9.85
CA ARG A 55 -15.76 23.19 10.61
C ARG A 55 -14.45 23.80 11.13
N GLN A 56 -14.39 25.13 11.27
CA GLN A 56 -13.17 25.90 11.54
C GLN A 56 -12.48 25.71 12.92
N LYS A 57 -12.48 24.51 13.50
CA LYS A 57 -11.69 24.18 14.69
C LYS A 57 -11.13 22.76 14.58
N SER A 58 -9.83 22.68 14.29
CA SER A 58 -8.84 21.71 14.81
C SER A 58 -8.33 20.51 13.98
N HIS A 59 -8.54 20.41 12.66
CA HIS A 59 -7.96 19.29 11.88
C HIS A 59 -6.90 19.70 10.83
N PRO A 60 -5.72 19.06 10.80
CA PRO A 60 -4.68 19.30 9.78
C PRO A 60 -5.14 19.07 8.33
N GLU A 61 -6.16 18.24 8.13
CA GLU A 61 -6.68 17.87 6.81
C GLU A 61 -7.35 19.05 6.07
N ASP A 62 -7.85 20.04 6.81
CA ASP A 62 -8.46 21.25 6.23
C ASP A 62 -7.40 22.12 5.52
N SER A 63 -6.13 22.05 5.95
CA SER A 63 -5.04 22.80 5.32
C SER A 63 -4.75 22.35 3.89
N LEU A 64 -4.78 21.04 3.62
CA LEU A 64 -4.56 20.46 2.29
C LEU A 64 -5.71 20.75 1.33
N ALA A 65 -6.96 20.73 1.82
CA ALA A 65 -8.13 21.08 1.00
C ALA A 65 -8.03 22.53 0.48
N HIS A 66 -7.61 23.48 1.33
CA HIS A 66 -7.37 24.85 0.91
C HIS A 66 -6.26 24.98 -0.15
N VAL A 67 -5.19 24.19 -0.06
CA VAL A 67 -4.11 24.16 -1.08
C VAL A 67 -4.63 23.68 -2.43
N TYR A 68 -5.34 22.55 -2.45
CA TYR A 68 -5.89 21.98 -3.68
C TYR A 68 -6.92 22.90 -4.33
N CYS A 69 -7.80 23.51 -3.52
CA CYS A 69 -8.77 24.50 -4.02
C CYS A 69 -8.07 25.74 -4.60
N GLY A 70 -7.02 26.25 -3.93
CA GLY A 70 -6.23 27.36 -4.44
C GLY A 70 -5.56 27.05 -5.78
N PHE A 71 -5.03 25.83 -5.93
CA PHE A 71 -4.41 25.39 -7.18
C PHE A 71 -5.42 25.27 -8.33
N LEU A 72 -6.58 24.65 -8.09
CA LEU A 72 -7.64 24.54 -9.09
C LEU A 72 -8.17 25.91 -9.52
N GLN A 73 -8.35 26.84 -8.57
CA GLN A 73 -8.77 28.21 -8.87
C GLN A 73 -7.74 28.96 -9.71
N MET A 74 -6.45 28.72 -9.49
CA MET A 74 -5.38 29.30 -10.30
C MET A 74 -5.40 28.76 -11.74
N LEU A 75 -5.60 27.45 -11.91
CA LEU A 75 -5.76 26.84 -13.24
C LEU A 75 -7.02 27.33 -13.96
N MET A 76 -8.07 27.69 -13.23
CA MET A 76 -9.33 28.23 -13.75
C MET A 76 -9.32 29.75 -13.95
N GLY A 77 -8.19 30.45 -13.71
CA GLY A 77 -8.08 31.89 -13.95
C GLY A 77 -8.62 32.79 -12.83
N TYR A 78 -8.68 32.31 -11.59
CA TYR A 78 -9.11 33.06 -10.39
C TYR A 78 -7.94 33.32 -9.42
N PRO A 79 -6.95 34.17 -9.80
CA PRO A 79 -5.70 34.32 -9.04
C PRO A 79 -5.87 34.95 -7.66
N ASN A 80 -6.86 35.84 -7.48
CA ASN A 80 -7.11 36.47 -6.17
C ASN A 80 -7.69 35.47 -5.16
N LEU A 81 -8.59 34.59 -5.62
CA LEU A 81 -9.20 33.56 -4.78
C LEU A 81 -8.19 32.44 -4.44
N ALA A 82 -7.35 32.09 -5.42
CA ALA A 82 -6.23 31.18 -5.21
C ALA A 82 -5.28 31.70 -4.12
N LYS A 83 -4.94 32.99 -4.18
CA LYS A 83 -4.10 33.67 -3.19
C LYS A 83 -4.72 33.62 -1.79
N GLU A 84 -6.00 33.92 -1.64
CA GLU A 84 -6.70 33.88 -0.34
C GLU A 84 -6.68 32.48 0.28
N ASN A 85 -6.90 31.44 -0.53
CA ASN A 85 -6.88 30.05 -0.07
C ASN A 85 -5.48 29.56 0.31
N LEU A 86 -4.45 29.94 -0.45
CA LEU A 86 -3.07 29.62 -0.12
C LEU A 86 -2.60 30.36 1.15
N GLU A 87 -3.03 31.60 1.36
CA GLU A 87 -2.78 32.34 2.59
C GLU A 87 -3.51 31.72 3.80
N ALA A 88 -4.72 31.20 3.61
CA ALA A 88 -5.45 30.46 4.64
C ALA A 88 -4.73 29.14 5.01
N ALA A 89 -4.29 28.37 4.01
CA ALA A 89 -3.50 27.16 4.22
C ALA A 89 -2.19 27.43 4.99
N TYR A 90 -1.49 28.52 4.65
CA TYR A 90 -0.26 28.92 5.35
C TYR A 90 -0.49 29.27 6.83
N LYS A 91 -1.60 29.94 7.16
CA LYS A 91 -1.94 30.28 8.55
C LYS A 91 -2.19 29.04 9.42
N LEU A 92 -2.49 27.90 8.83
CA LEU A 92 -2.72 26.63 9.53
C LEU A 92 -1.43 25.89 9.92
N ARG A 93 -0.24 26.40 9.57
CA ARG A 93 1.09 25.93 10.01
C ARG A 93 1.27 24.40 10.02
N SER A 94 1.06 23.73 8.89
CA SER A 94 1.50 22.35 8.71
C SER A 94 2.76 22.31 7.86
N ASP A 95 3.85 21.76 8.41
CA ASP A 95 5.19 21.81 7.81
C ASP A 95 5.31 21.09 6.45
N GLY A 96 4.33 20.25 6.08
CA GLY A 96 4.27 19.58 4.77
C GLY A 96 3.48 20.32 3.67
N VAL A 97 2.72 21.37 4.03
CA VAL A 97 1.88 22.12 3.06
C VAL A 97 2.69 23.10 2.22
N VAL A 98 3.75 23.67 2.80
CA VAL A 98 4.60 24.68 2.16
C VAL A 98 5.29 24.15 0.90
N GLU A 99 5.71 22.88 0.91
CA GLU A 99 6.46 22.26 -0.19
C GLU A 99 5.57 21.98 -1.42
N ASN A 100 4.35 21.48 -1.21
CA ASN A 100 3.40 21.20 -2.29
C ASN A 100 2.78 22.48 -2.89
N CYS A 101 2.59 23.53 -2.07
CA CYS A 101 2.17 24.85 -2.56
C CYS A 101 3.21 25.47 -3.51
N ALA A 102 4.49 25.37 -3.18
CA ALA A 102 5.57 25.99 -3.95
C ALA A 102 5.67 25.43 -5.38
N LEU A 103 5.41 24.14 -5.56
CA LEU A 103 5.43 23.48 -6.87
C LEU A 103 4.33 24.01 -7.81
N GLY A 104 3.09 24.02 -7.34
CA GLY A 104 1.96 24.48 -8.15
C GLY A 104 2.07 25.96 -8.49
N MET A 105 2.53 26.77 -7.53
CA MET A 105 2.73 28.20 -7.71
C MET A 105 3.91 28.49 -8.66
N TYR A 106 5.00 27.71 -8.64
CA TYR A 106 6.15 27.90 -9.54
C TYR A 106 5.75 27.76 -11.01
N LEU A 107 5.00 26.72 -11.35
CA LEU A 107 4.52 26.46 -12.72
C LEU A 107 3.58 27.57 -13.22
N ALA A 108 2.76 28.15 -12.35
CA ALA A 108 1.92 29.29 -12.70
C ALA A 108 2.71 30.62 -12.78
N SER A 109 3.79 30.74 -12.00
CA SER A 109 4.63 31.94 -11.96
C SER A 109 5.42 32.18 -13.23
N GLU A 110 5.72 31.14 -14.01
CA GLU A 110 6.36 31.29 -15.33
C GLU A 110 5.51 32.12 -16.31
N LYS A 111 4.20 32.25 -16.07
CA LYS A 111 3.27 33.04 -16.91
C LYS A 111 2.80 34.33 -16.25
N ASP A 112 3.11 34.55 -14.97
CA ASP A 112 2.72 35.75 -14.21
C ASP A 112 3.88 36.24 -13.33
N PRO A 113 4.56 37.34 -13.73
CA PRO A 113 5.64 37.95 -12.96
C PRO A 113 5.24 38.45 -11.55
N GLY A 114 3.95 38.76 -11.36
CA GLY A 114 3.39 39.14 -10.06
C GLY A 114 3.35 37.95 -9.09
N LEU A 115 2.95 36.77 -9.61
CA LEU A 115 2.94 35.52 -8.85
C LEU A 115 4.36 35.04 -8.53
N HIS A 116 5.31 35.20 -9.46
CA HIS A 116 6.71 34.86 -9.24
C HIS A 116 7.30 35.64 -8.04
N ARG A 117 7.12 36.96 -8.02
CA ARG A 117 7.52 37.81 -6.89
C ARG A 117 6.78 37.51 -5.60
N PHE A 118 5.59 36.91 -5.67
CA PHE A 118 4.88 36.44 -4.49
C PHE A 118 5.51 35.17 -3.93
N LEU A 119 5.83 34.17 -4.77
CA LEU A 119 6.55 32.97 -4.33
C LEU A 119 7.90 33.30 -3.71
N GLU A 120 8.72 34.14 -4.35
CA GLU A 120 10.04 34.46 -3.83
C GLU A 120 9.94 35.04 -2.41
N ARG A 121 8.97 35.93 -2.18
CA ARG A 121 8.71 36.50 -0.84
C ARG A 121 8.14 35.48 0.14
N PHE A 122 7.31 34.56 -0.34
CA PHE A 122 6.74 33.49 0.47
C PHE A 122 7.84 32.51 0.94
N LEU A 123 8.70 32.06 0.02
CA LEU A 123 9.82 31.16 0.29
C LEU A 123 10.88 31.82 1.19
N ALA A 124 11.19 33.11 0.94
CA ALA A 124 12.09 33.88 1.80
C ALA A 124 11.60 33.96 3.25
N ARG A 125 10.28 34.11 3.47
CA ARG A 125 9.68 34.09 4.81
C ARG A 125 9.68 32.70 5.47
N ALA A 126 9.68 31.64 4.67
CA ALA A 126 9.82 30.27 5.13
C ALA A 126 11.28 29.86 5.40
N GLY A 127 12.25 30.78 5.27
CA GLY A 127 13.67 30.51 5.52
C GLY A 127 14.45 29.96 4.32
N ASN A 128 13.81 29.84 3.15
CA ASN A 128 14.47 29.39 1.92
C ASN A 128 15.07 30.58 1.15
N LYS A 129 16.32 30.46 0.70
CA LYS A 129 17.08 31.59 0.14
C LYS A 129 16.72 31.92 -1.31
N SER A 130 16.27 30.95 -2.10
CA SER A 130 15.80 31.13 -3.48
C SER A 130 14.96 29.94 -3.92
N ILE A 131 14.07 30.14 -4.90
CA ILE A 131 13.34 29.04 -5.54
C ILE A 131 14.30 28.01 -6.15
N ASP A 132 15.42 28.48 -6.71
CA ASP A 132 16.45 27.64 -7.37
C ASP A 132 17.20 26.72 -6.42
N THR A 133 17.07 26.92 -5.11
CA THR A 133 17.77 26.12 -4.08
C THR A 133 16.95 24.95 -3.56
N LEU A 134 15.74 24.73 -4.10
CA LEU A 134 14.86 23.66 -3.65
C LEU A 134 15.24 22.30 -4.27
N PRO A 135 15.54 21.25 -3.46
CA PRO A 135 16.01 19.95 -3.96
C PRO A 135 15.06 19.23 -4.95
N TRP A 136 13.79 19.64 -5.03
CA TRP A 136 12.82 19.05 -5.95
C TRP A 136 12.86 19.66 -7.36
N LEU A 137 13.48 20.83 -7.56
CA LEU A 137 13.65 21.43 -8.89
C LEU A 137 14.56 20.58 -9.80
N GLU A 138 15.58 19.91 -9.23
CA GLU A 138 16.37 18.91 -9.94
C GLU A 138 15.51 17.73 -10.43
N ARG A 139 14.49 17.33 -9.66
CA ARG A 139 13.58 16.23 -10.04
C ARG A 139 12.65 16.60 -11.19
N ILE A 140 12.23 17.87 -11.27
CA ILE A 140 11.40 18.39 -12.37
C ILE A 140 12.24 18.61 -13.62
N TRP A 141 13.45 19.14 -13.48
CA TRP A 141 14.41 19.24 -14.58
C TRP A 141 14.70 17.86 -15.17
N PHE A 142 14.76 16.81 -14.34
CA PHE A 142 14.93 15.43 -14.79
C PHE A 142 13.73 14.89 -15.59
N CYS A 143 12.49 15.19 -15.18
CA CYS A 143 11.28 14.88 -15.96
C CYS A 143 11.26 15.61 -17.31
N ARG A 144 11.76 16.85 -17.36
CA ARG A 144 11.86 17.66 -18.59
C ARG A 144 12.97 17.15 -19.53
N LEU A 145 14.12 16.76 -18.98
CA LEU A 145 15.26 16.22 -19.73
C LEU A 145 14.97 14.84 -20.32
N SER A 146 14.18 14.02 -19.63
CA SER A 146 13.73 12.72 -20.13
C SER A 146 12.77 12.85 -21.34
N ALA A 147 12.25 14.05 -21.60
CA ALA A 147 11.36 14.37 -22.73
C ALA A 147 12.07 15.10 -23.88
N VAL A 148 13.38 15.35 -23.80
CA VAL A 148 14.14 15.96 -24.91
C VAL A 148 14.30 14.90 -26.01
N GLY A 149 13.31 14.84 -26.89
CA GLY A 149 13.17 13.87 -27.99
C GLY A 149 11.75 13.31 -28.16
N ALA A 150 10.85 13.51 -27.20
CA ALA A 150 9.45 13.07 -27.26
C ALA A 150 8.49 14.28 -27.29
N GLN A 151 7.30 14.09 -27.87
CA GLN A 151 6.23 15.10 -27.88
C GLN A 151 5.99 15.65 -26.46
N PRO A 152 5.72 16.96 -26.30
CA PRO A 152 5.42 17.53 -24.99
C PRO A 152 4.21 16.83 -24.38
N LEU A 153 4.38 16.31 -23.16
CA LEU A 153 3.30 15.69 -22.39
C LEU A 153 2.15 16.70 -22.22
N GLN A 154 0.92 16.24 -22.41
CA GLN A 154 -0.24 17.07 -22.16
C GLN A 154 -0.33 17.35 -20.65
N THR A 155 -0.88 18.51 -20.27
CA THR A 155 -1.06 18.89 -18.85
C THR A 155 -1.79 17.81 -18.05
N THR A 156 -2.69 17.06 -18.69
CA THR A 156 -3.41 15.92 -18.11
C THR A 156 -2.49 14.76 -17.72
N ASP A 157 -1.44 14.49 -18.49
CA ASP A 157 -0.50 13.39 -18.24
C ASP A 157 0.38 13.70 -17.02
N VAL A 158 0.80 14.96 -16.90
CA VAL A 158 1.59 15.44 -15.76
C VAL A 158 0.75 15.37 -14.47
N ILE A 159 -0.51 15.79 -14.52
CA ILE A 159 -1.43 15.70 -13.37
C ILE A 159 -1.66 14.24 -12.96
N SER A 160 -1.86 13.34 -13.93
CA SER A 160 -2.03 11.90 -13.66
C SER A 160 -0.82 11.32 -12.94
N VAL A 161 0.40 11.57 -13.44
CA VAL A 161 1.65 11.11 -12.81
C VAL A 161 1.82 11.65 -11.39
N LEU A 162 1.53 12.94 -11.18
CA LEU A 162 1.65 13.57 -9.85
C LEU A 162 0.61 13.01 -8.86
N LEU A 163 -0.63 12.77 -9.30
CA LEU A 163 -1.67 12.17 -8.44
C LEU A 163 -1.37 10.70 -8.13
N THR A 164 -0.86 9.93 -9.09
CA THR A 164 -0.37 8.56 -8.85
C THR A 164 0.79 8.55 -7.85
N GLN A 165 1.73 9.50 -7.97
CA GLN A 165 2.86 9.62 -7.05
C GLN A 165 2.40 9.99 -5.64
N TYR A 166 1.45 10.92 -5.51
CA TYR A 166 0.88 11.33 -4.22
C TYR A 166 0.09 10.20 -3.54
N ALA A 167 -0.70 9.44 -4.31
CA ALA A 167 -1.40 8.26 -3.79
C ALA A 167 -0.40 7.23 -3.24
N ALA A 168 0.68 6.97 -3.99
CA ALA A 168 1.76 6.08 -3.55
C ALA A 168 2.48 6.57 -2.28
N ASP A 169 2.64 7.89 -2.10
CA ASP A 169 3.23 8.46 -0.88
C ASP A 169 2.34 8.28 0.36
N ARG A 170 1.01 8.27 0.21
CA ARG A 170 0.09 7.95 1.33
C ARG A 170 0.09 6.45 1.67
N GLU A 171 0.20 5.57 0.67
CA GLU A 171 0.32 4.12 0.90
C GLU A 171 1.58 3.79 1.72
N ASP A 172 2.68 4.51 1.49
CA ASP A 172 3.95 4.34 2.20
C ASP A 172 3.83 4.65 3.70
N GLN A 173 3.05 5.68 4.08
CA GLN A 173 2.83 6.02 5.49
C GLN A 173 1.97 4.98 6.23
N ALA A 174 1.06 4.29 5.53
CA ALA A 174 0.24 3.22 6.12
C ALA A 174 1.05 1.94 6.43
N SER A 175 2.21 1.76 5.80
CA SER A 175 3.00 0.53 5.88
C SER A 175 3.83 0.35 7.17
N ARG A 176 3.85 1.33 8.09
CA ARG A 176 4.72 1.36 9.30
C ARG A 176 4.31 0.40 10.43
N MET A 177 3.73 -0.76 10.14
CA MET A 177 3.29 -1.69 11.20
C MET A 177 4.32 -2.80 11.45
N HIS A 178 4.39 -3.26 12.70
CA HIS A 178 5.33 -4.30 13.09
C HIS A 178 4.98 -5.64 12.42
N GLY A 179 5.98 -6.26 11.78
CA GLY A 179 5.87 -7.60 11.19
C GLY A 179 5.24 -7.65 9.80
N THR A 180 4.97 -6.50 9.18
CA THR A 180 4.45 -6.46 7.80
C THR A 180 5.59 -6.27 6.81
N GLN A 181 5.36 -6.73 5.58
CA GLN A 181 6.40 -6.72 4.56
C GLN A 181 6.75 -5.30 4.16
N PRO A 182 8.04 -4.93 4.17
CA PRO A 182 8.48 -3.69 3.56
C PRO A 182 8.05 -3.64 2.09
N ILE A 183 7.31 -2.62 1.71
CA ILE A 183 6.88 -2.39 0.34
C ILE A 183 7.98 -1.62 -0.40
N SER A 184 8.43 -2.15 -1.53
CA SER A 184 9.29 -1.41 -2.46
C SER A 184 8.46 -0.50 -3.34
N ARG A 185 8.97 0.69 -3.60
CA ARG A 185 8.62 1.39 -4.84
C ARG A 185 9.42 0.80 -5.97
N VAL A 186 8.74 0.26 -6.96
CA VAL A 186 9.34 -0.16 -8.21
C VAL A 186 8.84 0.71 -9.34
N ARG A 187 9.67 0.87 -10.36
CA ARG A 187 9.23 1.38 -11.66
C ARG A 187 9.06 0.22 -12.60
N PHE A 188 7.86 0.09 -13.13
CA PHE A 188 7.47 -0.91 -14.10
C PHE A 188 7.29 -0.19 -15.44
N GLY A 189 8.32 -0.27 -16.30
CA GLY A 189 8.48 0.66 -17.41
C GLY A 189 8.66 2.09 -16.91
N ALA A 190 7.80 3.01 -17.34
CA ALA A 190 7.79 4.41 -16.89
C ALA A 190 6.98 4.63 -15.59
N LEU A 191 6.24 3.62 -15.12
CA LEU A 191 5.20 3.81 -14.12
C LEU A 191 5.67 3.40 -12.73
N PRO A 192 5.44 4.23 -11.70
CA PRO A 192 5.64 3.81 -10.32
C PRO A 192 4.57 2.79 -9.92
N CYS A 193 4.98 1.76 -9.17
CA CYS A 193 4.14 0.71 -8.62
C CYS A 193 4.65 0.35 -7.23
N SER A 194 3.73 0.13 -6.28
CA SER A 194 4.04 -0.51 -5.01
C SER A 194 4.19 -2.01 -5.23
N ALA A 195 5.31 -2.60 -4.83
CA ALA A 195 5.52 -4.04 -4.94
C ALA A 195 6.20 -4.62 -3.71
N ILE A 196 5.74 -5.79 -3.29
CA ILE A 196 6.44 -6.58 -2.27
C ILE A 196 7.58 -7.38 -2.91
N VAL A 197 8.58 -7.71 -2.11
CA VAL A 197 9.60 -8.70 -2.46
C VAL A 197 9.11 -10.04 -1.94
N ASP A 198 8.95 -11.00 -2.83
CA ASP A 198 8.47 -12.34 -2.51
C ASP A 198 9.46 -13.40 -3.00
N THR A 199 10.30 -13.88 -2.08
CA THR A 199 11.22 -15.00 -2.33
C THR A 199 10.53 -16.37 -2.39
N GLY A 200 9.26 -16.45 -2.00
CA GLY A 200 8.42 -17.64 -2.11
C GLY A 200 7.81 -17.81 -3.50
N SER A 201 7.72 -16.74 -4.29
CA SER A 201 7.26 -16.77 -5.67
C SER A 201 8.41 -16.97 -6.67
N THR A 202 8.24 -17.91 -7.59
CA THR A 202 9.20 -18.17 -8.67
C THR A 202 9.14 -17.11 -9.78
N VAL A 203 8.03 -16.37 -9.87
CA VAL A 203 7.75 -15.42 -10.95
C VAL A 203 7.25 -14.09 -10.42
N SER A 204 7.58 -13.02 -11.14
CA SER A 204 7.08 -11.68 -10.83
C SER A 204 5.69 -11.46 -11.42
N SER A 205 4.81 -10.84 -10.63
CA SER A 205 3.43 -10.59 -11.02
C SER A 205 2.95 -9.20 -10.64
N PHE A 206 2.00 -8.68 -11.41
CA PHE A 206 1.49 -7.32 -11.33
C PHE A 206 -0.03 -7.33 -11.43
N HIS A 207 -0.67 -6.32 -10.87
CA HIS A 207 -2.12 -6.23 -10.90
C HIS A 207 -2.62 -6.13 -12.35
N THR A 208 -3.71 -6.83 -12.67
CA THR A 208 -4.44 -6.68 -13.95
C THR A 208 -4.81 -5.25 -14.32
N ALA A 209 -4.88 -4.32 -13.34
CA ALA A 209 -5.09 -2.90 -13.60
C ALA A 209 -3.99 -2.30 -14.50
N PHE A 210 -2.79 -2.89 -14.55
CA PHE A 210 -1.70 -2.47 -15.43
C PHE A 210 -1.77 -3.04 -16.85
N ALA A 211 -2.77 -3.87 -17.18
CA ALA A 211 -2.86 -4.50 -18.50
C ALA A 211 -2.83 -3.49 -19.66
N HIS A 212 -3.49 -2.34 -19.51
CA HIS A 212 -3.53 -1.28 -20.52
C HIS A 212 -2.20 -0.53 -20.73
N LEU A 213 -1.21 -0.81 -19.88
CA LEU A 213 0.10 -0.14 -19.87
C LEU A 213 1.22 -1.07 -20.35
N LEU A 214 0.85 -2.30 -20.72
CA LEU A 214 1.75 -3.35 -21.11
C LEU A 214 1.50 -3.79 -22.55
N PRO A 215 2.47 -4.46 -23.17
CA PRO A 215 2.21 -5.20 -24.40
C PRO A 215 1.03 -6.15 -24.22
N ASP A 216 0.40 -6.50 -25.33
CA ASP A 216 -0.72 -7.43 -25.34
C ASP A 216 -0.38 -8.75 -24.61
N VAL A 217 -1.40 -9.32 -23.97
CA VAL A 217 -1.30 -10.63 -23.33
C VAL A 217 -0.92 -11.67 -24.39
N VAL A 218 0.25 -12.27 -24.22
CA VAL A 218 0.79 -13.24 -25.16
C VAL A 218 0.27 -14.65 -24.89
N ASP A 219 -0.15 -14.92 -23.65
CA ASP A 219 -0.65 -16.23 -23.21
C ASP A 219 -1.41 -16.11 -21.87
N VAL A 220 -2.09 -17.16 -21.43
CA VAL A 220 -2.68 -17.26 -20.08
C VAL A 220 -2.08 -18.48 -19.38
N ALA A 221 -1.44 -18.25 -18.24
CA ALA A 221 -0.83 -19.32 -17.45
C ALA A 221 -1.65 -19.61 -16.19
N LYS A 222 -1.60 -20.86 -15.74
CA LYS A 222 -2.08 -21.25 -14.42
C LYS A 222 -0.93 -21.09 -13.42
N ILE A 223 -1.09 -20.20 -12.44
CA ILE A 223 -0.13 -19.95 -11.37
C ILE A 223 -0.60 -20.70 -10.13
N GLU A 224 0.27 -21.56 -9.59
CA GLU A 224 0.03 -22.26 -8.32
C GLU A 224 0.34 -21.33 -7.16
N LEU A 225 -0.64 -21.21 -6.26
CA LEU A 225 -0.52 -20.56 -4.97
C LEU A 225 -0.46 -21.64 -3.88
N HIS A 226 -0.28 -21.26 -2.61
CA HIS A 226 -0.13 -22.25 -1.52
C HIS A 226 -1.30 -23.25 -1.45
N ASP A 227 -2.54 -22.76 -1.53
CA ASP A 227 -3.77 -23.56 -1.36
C ASP A 227 -4.69 -23.54 -2.59
N SER A 228 -4.28 -22.90 -3.68
CA SER A 228 -5.14 -22.70 -4.83
C SER A 228 -4.33 -22.51 -6.10
N ALA A 229 -5.01 -22.35 -7.23
CA ALA A 229 -4.38 -21.93 -8.46
C ALA A 229 -5.26 -20.91 -9.16
N VAL A 230 -4.61 -19.92 -9.76
CA VAL A 230 -5.29 -18.82 -10.44
C VAL A 230 -4.81 -18.71 -11.88
N SER A 231 -5.67 -18.21 -12.75
CA SER A 231 -5.28 -17.88 -14.13
C SER A 231 -4.69 -16.47 -14.16
N ALA A 232 -3.53 -16.32 -14.77
CA ALA A 232 -2.84 -15.04 -14.91
C ALA A 232 -2.46 -14.78 -16.37
N GLY A 233 -2.66 -13.54 -16.83
CA GLY A 233 -2.24 -13.13 -18.16
C GLY A 233 -0.72 -13.05 -18.23
N LYS A 234 -0.09 -13.74 -19.15
CA LYS A 234 1.35 -13.68 -19.40
C LYS A 234 1.61 -12.55 -20.39
N VAL A 235 2.52 -11.65 -20.05
CA VAL A 235 2.91 -10.50 -20.89
C VAL A 235 4.43 -10.40 -20.96
N ALA A 236 4.95 -9.84 -22.06
CA ALA A 236 6.37 -9.55 -22.18
C ALA A 236 6.82 -8.63 -21.03
N ALA A 237 7.92 -8.97 -20.37
CA ALA A 237 8.39 -8.24 -19.20
C ALA A 237 8.88 -6.84 -19.61
N PRO A 238 8.35 -5.75 -19.04
CA PRO A 238 8.94 -4.44 -19.23
C PRO A 238 10.25 -4.33 -18.44
N THR A 239 11.00 -3.26 -18.63
CA THR A 239 12.12 -2.98 -17.72
C THR A 239 11.58 -2.66 -16.32
N ILE A 240 11.96 -3.47 -15.31
CA ILE A 240 11.71 -3.17 -13.90
C ILE A 240 12.95 -2.50 -13.30
N LYS A 241 12.73 -1.40 -12.58
CA LYS A 241 13.76 -0.74 -11.78
C LYS A 241 13.32 -0.61 -10.32
N ALA A 242 14.23 -0.85 -9.38
CA ALA A 242 14.02 -0.60 -7.95
C ALA A 242 15.31 -0.08 -7.32
N GLY A 243 15.21 0.90 -6.41
CA GLY A 243 16.40 1.48 -5.77
C GLY A 243 17.42 2.10 -6.73
N GLY A 244 17.00 2.47 -7.95
CA GLY A 244 17.92 2.94 -9.01
C GLY A 244 18.58 1.81 -9.83
N PHE A 245 18.40 0.55 -9.45
CA PHE A 245 18.91 -0.62 -10.16
C PHE A 245 17.90 -1.11 -11.19
N THR A 246 18.37 -1.56 -12.35
CA THR A 246 17.56 -2.34 -13.28
C THR A 246 17.56 -3.79 -12.81
N MET A 247 16.39 -4.32 -12.45
CA MET A 247 16.27 -5.63 -11.82
C MET A 247 16.10 -6.78 -12.81
N LEU A 248 15.45 -6.54 -13.96
CA LEU A 248 14.90 -7.61 -14.78
C LEU A 248 15.85 -8.17 -15.84
N ARG A 249 15.83 -9.51 -15.93
CA ARG A 249 16.20 -10.33 -17.10
C ARG A 249 15.12 -11.38 -17.47
N SER A 250 13.96 -11.41 -16.79
CA SER A 250 12.86 -12.31 -17.17
C SER A 250 12.29 -11.86 -18.51
N GLU A 251 11.90 -12.82 -19.35
CA GLU A 251 11.22 -12.55 -20.62
C GLU A 251 9.75 -12.16 -20.40
N PHE A 252 9.15 -12.61 -19.30
CA PHE A 252 7.74 -12.44 -19.01
C PHE A 252 7.46 -12.05 -17.56
N VAL A 253 6.34 -11.36 -17.37
CA VAL A 253 5.70 -11.15 -16.07
C VAL A 253 4.24 -11.57 -16.18
N TYR A 254 3.58 -11.72 -15.03
CA TYR A 254 2.20 -12.20 -14.96
C TYR A 254 1.25 -11.12 -14.46
N LEU A 255 0.07 -11.05 -15.04
CA LEU A 255 -1.02 -10.17 -14.64
C LEU A 255 -2.03 -10.97 -13.84
N MET A 256 -2.13 -10.64 -12.55
CA MET A 256 -2.98 -11.32 -11.59
C MET A 256 -3.93 -10.31 -10.94
N ASN A 257 -5.14 -10.73 -10.59
CA ASN A 257 -6.02 -9.89 -9.80
C ASN A 257 -5.59 -9.96 -8.34
N PHE A 258 -5.00 -8.87 -7.82
CA PHE A 258 -4.58 -8.81 -6.43
C PHE A 258 -5.72 -8.47 -5.46
N ASP A 259 -6.92 -8.15 -5.94
CA ASP A 259 -8.06 -7.76 -5.10
C ASP A 259 -8.41 -8.81 -4.04
N GLU A 260 -8.21 -10.09 -4.36
CA GLU A 260 -8.43 -11.22 -3.44
C GLU A 260 -7.35 -11.34 -2.35
N PHE A 261 -6.17 -10.75 -2.58
CA PHE A 261 -5.03 -10.74 -1.66
C PHE A 261 -4.85 -9.38 -0.98
N ARG A 262 -5.71 -8.40 -1.29
CA ARG A 262 -5.59 -7.05 -0.74
C ARG A 262 -5.79 -7.09 0.76
N HIS A 263 -4.72 -6.80 1.48
CA HIS A 263 -4.84 -6.32 2.84
C HIS A 263 -5.24 -4.83 2.77
N PRO A 264 -6.28 -4.38 3.49
CA PRO A 264 -6.78 -3.00 3.44
C PRO A 264 -5.68 -1.95 3.68
N ASN A 265 -4.73 -2.31 4.55
CA ASN A 265 -3.61 -1.45 4.94
C ASN A 265 -2.30 -1.69 4.14
N TYR A 266 -2.27 -2.67 3.23
CA TYR A 266 -1.11 -2.94 2.37
C TYR A 266 -1.54 -3.06 0.91
N PRO A 267 -1.95 -1.95 0.28
CA PRO A 267 -2.21 -1.95 -1.16
C PRO A 267 -0.88 -2.08 -1.90
N PHE A 268 -0.46 -3.31 -2.17
CA PHE A 268 0.56 -3.57 -3.17
C PHE A 268 -0.11 -3.84 -4.53
N LYS A 269 0.57 -3.44 -5.59
CA LYS A 269 0.13 -3.65 -6.97
C LYS A 269 1.06 -4.57 -7.75
N GLY A 270 2.15 -5.02 -7.14
CA GLY A 270 3.09 -5.96 -7.71
C GLY A 270 3.76 -6.84 -6.67
N MET A 271 4.37 -7.89 -7.16
CA MET A 271 5.12 -8.86 -6.39
C MET A 271 6.36 -9.23 -7.21
N LEU A 272 7.54 -8.99 -6.64
CA LEU A 272 8.81 -9.33 -7.27
C LEU A 272 9.21 -10.73 -6.83
N GLY A 273 9.17 -11.68 -7.77
CA GLY A 273 9.57 -13.06 -7.56
C GLY A 273 11.08 -13.30 -7.73
N VAL A 274 11.50 -14.53 -7.49
CA VAL A 274 12.89 -14.98 -7.61
C VAL A 274 13.44 -14.82 -9.04
N ASP A 275 12.60 -14.86 -10.07
CA ASP A 275 12.98 -14.51 -11.44
C ASP A 275 13.67 -13.14 -11.58
N CYS A 276 13.20 -12.15 -10.81
CA CYS A 276 13.82 -10.84 -10.69
C CYS A 276 14.91 -10.78 -9.60
N LEU A 277 14.68 -11.44 -8.48
CA LEU A 277 15.49 -11.27 -7.27
C LEU A 277 16.81 -12.06 -7.29
N LYS A 278 16.92 -13.16 -8.04
CA LYS A 278 18.07 -14.08 -7.97
C LYS A 278 19.44 -13.47 -8.29
N ASN A 279 19.46 -12.32 -8.95
CA ASN A 279 20.69 -11.59 -9.30
C ASN A 279 20.89 -10.32 -8.45
N GLN A 280 20.09 -10.15 -7.39
CA GLN A 280 20.05 -8.93 -6.60
C GLN A 280 20.55 -9.21 -5.19
N VAL A 281 21.18 -8.19 -4.61
CA VAL A 281 21.43 -8.13 -3.17
C VAL A 281 20.40 -7.17 -2.58
N PHE A 282 19.66 -7.61 -1.56
CA PHE A 282 18.70 -6.73 -0.89
C PHE A 282 18.59 -7.03 0.61
N GLU A 283 18.31 -5.98 1.37
CA GLU A 283 18.11 -6.05 2.81
C GLU A 283 16.67 -5.73 3.18
N LEU A 284 16.10 -6.53 4.07
CA LEU A 284 14.83 -6.32 4.75
C LEU A 284 15.09 -6.06 6.24
N ASP A 285 14.57 -4.93 6.71
CA ASP A 285 14.52 -4.57 8.13
C ASP A 285 13.06 -4.30 8.49
N TYR A 286 12.39 -5.33 9.00
CA TYR A 286 10.97 -5.27 9.37
C TYR A 286 10.71 -4.34 10.56
N ALA A 287 11.69 -4.20 11.47
CA ALA A 287 11.57 -3.29 12.60
C ALA A 287 11.60 -1.84 12.13
N ALA A 288 12.50 -1.52 11.19
CA ALA A 288 12.59 -0.20 10.57
C ALA A 288 11.62 0.01 9.38
N ASN A 289 10.80 -0.99 9.03
CA ASN A 289 9.98 -1.04 7.82
C ASN A 289 10.76 -0.58 6.56
N ARG A 290 11.93 -1.18 6.35
CA ARG A 290 12.86 -0.79 5.29
C ARG A 290 13.19 -1.96 4.38
N LEU A 291 13.15 -1.69 3.08
CA LEU A 291 13.75 -2.51 2.04
C LEU A 291 14.80 -1.69 1.30
N ALA A 292 16.00 -2.25 1.15
CA ALA A 292 17.09 -1.62 0.42
C ALA A 292 17.72 -2.59 -0.57
N PHE A 293 17.74 -2.23 -1.85
CA PHE A 293 18.55 -2.91 -2.86
C PHE A 293 19.99 -2.39 -2.79
N MET A 294 20.94 -3.30 -2.86
CA MET A 294 22.36 -3.02 -2.69
C MET A 294 23.12 -3.42 -3.94
N LYS A 295 24.16 -2.65 -4.27
CA LYS A 295 25.03 -2.94 -5.40
C LYS A 295 25.91 -4.17 -5.14
N ASP A 296 26.44 -4.24 -3.91
CA ASP A 296 27.41 -5.23 -3.49
C ASP A 296 26.89 -5.95 -2.25
N ALA A 297 27.26 -7.22 -2.12
CA ALA A 297 26.97 -7.99 -0.92
C ALA A 297 27.68 -7.38 0.30
N PRO A 298 27.02 -7.35 1.47
CA PRO A 298 27.71 -6.93 2.68
C PRO A 298 28.78 -7.96 3.06
N ASP A 299 29.74 -7.50 3.85
CA ASP A 299 30.75 -8.34 4.47
C ASP A 299 30.07 -9.37 5.40
N PRO A 300 30.14 -10.68 5.13
CA PRO A 300 29.46 -11.71 5.91
C PRO A 300 29.91 -11.73 7.37
N ASP A 301 31.15 -11.31 7.68
CA ASP A 301 31.69 -11.33 9.04
C ASP A 301 31.04 -10.27 9.96
N LYS A 302 30.25 -9.36 9.39
CA LYS A 302 29.49 -8.34 10.12
C LYS A 302 28.08 -8.78 10.51
N TRP A 303 27.69 -10.00 10.14
CA TRP A 303 26.37 -10.57 10.43
C TRP A 303 26.49 -11.64 11.50
N ASP A 304 25.44 -11.82 12.30
CA ASP A 304 25.45 -12.81 13.38
C ASP A 304 25.44 -14.24 12.80
N TYR A 305 24.75 -14.41 11.67
CA TYR A 305 24.60 -15.68 10.99
C TYR A 305 24.66 -15.53 9.47
N VAL A 306 25.21 -16.54 8.81
CA VAL A 306 25.17 -16.69 7.35
C VAL A 306 24.59 -18.06 7.04
N ILE A 307 23.43 -18.07 6.41
CA ILE A 307 22.65 -19.27 6.09
C ILE A 307 22.76 -19.52 4.58
N PRO A 308 23.28 -20.68 4.14
CA PRO A 308 23.27 -21.06 2.73
C PRO A 308 21.84 -21.19 2.20
N LEU A 309 21.61 -20.65 1.00
CA LEU A 309 20.36 -20.77 0.26
C LEU A 309 20.52 -21.80 -0.87
N SER A 310 19.45 -22.51 -1.19
CA SER A 310 19.27 -23.17 -2.47
C SER A 310 18.30 -22.35 -3.33
N LEU A 311 18.58 -22.26 -4.63
CA LEU A 311 17.78 -21.54 -5.65
C LEU A 311 17.37 -22.48 -6.79
N GLU A 312 17.21 -23.77 -6.50
CA GLU A 312 16.79 -24.77 -7.49
C GLU A 312 15.42 -24.42 -8.07
N GLU A 313 15.32 -24.41 -9.41
CA GLU A 313 14.09 -24.07 -10.13
C GLU A 313 13.49 -22.69 -9.77
N ASN A 314 14.34 -21.73 -9.38
CA ASN A 314 13.94 -20.42 -8.84
C ASN A 314 13.14 -20.49 -7.53
N VAL A 315 13.27 -21.57 -6.77
CA VAL A 315 12.70 -21.70 -5.44
C VAL A 315 13.77 -21.34 -4.41
N CYS A 316 13.54 -20.27 -3.63
CA CYS A 316 14.46 -19.87 -2.56
C CYS A 316 14.20 -20.71 -1.31
N SER A 317 15.16 -21.54 -0.91
CA SER A 317 15.03 -22.39 0.27
C SER A 317 16.27 -22.39 1.15
N ALA A 318 16.10 -22.71 2.43
CA ALA A 318 17.19 -22.90 3.37
C ALA A 318 16.88 -24.03 4.34
N LYS A 319 17.92 -24.55 4.99
CA LYS A 319 17.82 -25.58 6.01
C LYS A 319 17.95 -24.99 7.40
N PHE A 320 17.13 -25.47 8.33
CA PHE A 320 17.17 -25.12 9.74
C PHE A 320 17.05 -26.37 10.61
N LEU A 321 17.58 -26.33 11.84
CA LEU A 321 17.27 -27.36 12.83
C LEU A 321 16.01 -26.94 13.60
N VAL A 322 14.95 -27.73 13.50
CA VAL A 322 13.69 -27.54 14.20
C VAL A 322 13.54 -28.62 15.24
N ASN A 323 13.51 -28.24 16.52
CA ASN A 323 13.54 -29.18 17.65
C ASN A 323 14.68 -30.23 17.49
N GLY A 324 15.85 -29.79 17.03
CA GLY A 324 17.03 -30.61 16.80
C GLY A 324 17.03 -31.46 15.53
N ARG A 325 16.03 -31.34 14.65
CA ARG A 325 15.97 -32.06 13.36
C ARG A 325 16.18 -31.11 12.19
N GLU A 326 17.04 -31.48 11.25
CA GLU A 326 17.23 -30.69 10.02
C GLU A 326 15.99 -30.79 9.13
N GLU A 327 15.44 -29.64 8.77
CA GLU A 327 14.27 -29.49 7.92
C GLU A 327 14.58 -28.45 6.83
N SER A 328 14.06 -28.66 5.62
CA SER A 328 14.20 -27.72 4.51
C SER A 328 12.93 -26.88 4.37
N PHE A 329 13.10 -25.57 4.27
CA PHE A 329 11.99 -24.62 4.17
C PHE A 329 12.15 -23.74 2.94
N LEU A 330 11.03 -23.49 2.25
CA LEU A 330 10.90 -22.33 1.38
C LEU A 330 11.11 -21.07 2.22
N ILE A 331 11.94 -20.14 1.77
CA ILE A 331 12.05 -18.81 2.37
C ILE A 331 11.07 -17.92 1.63
N ASP A 332 10.02 -17.49 2.31
CA ASP A 332 8.88 -16.82 1.71
C ASP A 332 8.70 -15.44 2.37
N THR A 333 9.40 -14.44 1.85
CA THR A 333 9.22 -13.07 2.30
C THR A 333 7.83 -12.54 2.00
N GLY A 334 7.06 -13.16 1.10
CA GLY A 334 5.67 -12.89 0.72
C GLY A 334 4.62 -13.48 1.67
N CYS A 335 4.99 -14.40 2.55
CA CYS A 335 4.12 -14.96 3.57
C CYS A 335 4.18 -14.14 4.87
N HIS A 336 3.02 -13.76 5.43
CA HIS A 336 2.95 -12.99 6.69
C HIS A 336 3.08 -13.85 7.95
N LEU A 337 2.92 -15.17 7.84
CA LEU A 337 3.07 -16.10 8.96
C LEU A 337 4.55 -16.26 9.35
N SER A 338 4.82 -16.83 10.52
CA SER A 338 6.19 -17.27 10.83
C SER A 338 6.63 -18.45 9.99
N GLY A 339 5.69 -19.34 9.66
CA GLY A 339 5.93 -20.40 8.71
C GLY A 339 4.89 -21.51 8.76
N ALA A 340 5.15 -22.55 7.98
CA ALA A 340 4.38 -23.78 7.95
C ALA A 340 5.30 -25.00 7.96
N ILE A 341 4.85 -26.08 8.61
CA ILE A 341 5.62 -27.32 8.77
C ILE A 341 4.77 -28.53 8.35
N ASN A 342 5.39 -29.52 7.71
CA ASN A 342 4.69 -30.68 7.16
C ASN A 342 4.37 -31.68 8.30
N ARG A 343 3.23 -31.44 8.95
CA ARG A 343 2.73 -32.21 10.11
C ARG A 343 1.20 -32.37 10.02
N PRO A 344 0.65 -32.97 8.94
CA PRO A 344 -0.78 -32.94 8.64
C PRO A 344 -1.66 -33.68 9.67
N GLN A 345 -1.08 -34.44 10.60
CA GLN A 345 -1.79 -35.26 11.58
C GLN A 345 -1.91 -34.63 12.98
N GLN A 346 -1.58 -33.34 13.14
CA GLN A 346 -1.69 -32.70 14.45
C GLN A 346 -3.03 -31.99 14.65
N SER A 347 -3.61 -32.18 15.84
CA SER A 347 -4.86 -31.54 16.25
C SER A 347 -4.68 -30.07 16.62
N GLU A 348 -3.44 -29.62 16.85
CA GLU A 348 -3.14 -28.23 17.12
C GLU A 348 -3.01 -27.47 15.80
N TRP A 349 -3.70 -26.33 15.69
CA TRP A 349 -3.69 -25.51 14.47
C TRP A 349 -2.39 -24.70 14.31
N ARG A 350 -1.55 -24.64 15.36
CA ARG A 350 -0.19 -24.10 15.36
C ARG A 350 0.69 -24.86 16.33
N ILE A 351 1.94 -25.03 15.94
CA ILE A 351 2.92 -25.86 16.62
C ILE A 351 4.05 -24.95 17.12
N PRO A 352 4.21 -24.75 18.43
CA PRO A 352 5.39 -24.07 18.95
C PRO A 352 6.62 -24.94 18.72
N VAL A 353 7.62 -24.38 18.07
CA VAL A 353 8.90 -25.05 17.81
C VAL A 353 10.06 -24.13 18.16
N ASP A 354 11.18 -24.76 18.48
CA ASP A 354 12.46 -24.09 18.61
C ASP A 354 13.22 -24.24 17.29
N ILE A 355 13.58 -23.10 16.69
CA ILE A 355 14.36 -23.06 15.45
C ILE A 355 15.78 -22.64 15.77
N GLN A 356 16.75 -23.48 15.46
CA GLN A 356 18.16 -23.16 15.61
C GLN A 356 18.65 -22.35 14.41
N VAL A 357 19.28 -21.21 14.69
CA VAL A 357 19.94 -20.35 13.71
C VAL A 357 21.40 -20.20 14.15
N GLY A 358 22.30 -20.88 13.42
CA GLY A 358 23.70 -21.00 13.83
C GLY A 358 23.84 -21.64 15.21
N LYS A 359 24.39 -20.89 16.17
CA LYS A 359 24.60 -21.33 17.56
C LYS A 359 23.45 -21.01 18.51
N ASP A 360 22.47 -20.24 18.06
CA ASP A 360 21.37 -19.77 18.89
C ASP A 360 20.07 -20.49 18.58
N VAL A 361 19.20 -20.52 19.57
CA VAL A 361 17.83 -21.02 19.43
C VAL A 361 16.89 -19.83 19.46
N VAL A 362 16.00 -19.77 18.48
CA VAL A 362 14.83 -18.89 18.46
C VAL A 362 13.66 -19.69 19.03
N PRO A 363 13.29 -19.46 20.29
CA PRO A 363 12.29 -20.28 20.93
C PRO A 363 10.88 -19.90 20.51
N SER A 364 9.96 -20.86 20.64
CA SER A 364 8.51 -20.64 20.53
C SER A 364 8.10 -19.94 19.22
N VAL A 365 8.69 -20.36 18.10
CA VAL A 365 8.21 -19.98 16.77
C VAL A 365 6.95 -20.79 16.48
N LEU A 366 5.88 -20.15 16.02
CA LEU A 366 4.63 -20.85 15.74
C LEU A 366 4.55 -21.18 14.25
N LEU A 367 4.54 -22.46 13.94
CA LEU A 367 4.38 -22.94 12.56
C LEU A 367 2.98 -23.53 12.37
N GLU A 368 2.32 -23.19 11.26
CA GLU A 368 1.04 -23.84 10.90
C GLU A 368 1.31 -25.26 10.35
N PRO A 369 0.56 -26.28 10.79
CA PRO A 369 0.63 -27.59 10.14
C PRO A 369 0.10 -27.47 8.72
N THR A 370 0.84 -28.01 7.76
CA THR A 370 0.43 -28.10 6.36
C THR A 370 0.66 -29.52 5.83
N SER A 371 -0.06 -29.89 4.78
CA SER A 371 0.25 -31.05 3.94
C SER A 371 1.12 -30.69 2.73
N GLY A 372 1.31 -29.39 2.48
CA GLY A 372 2.06 -28.85 1.35
C GLY A 372 3.52 -28.56 1.68
N LYS A 373 4.05 -27.50 1.05
CA LYS A 373 5.43 -27.06 1.22
C LYS A 373 5.64 -26.45 2.60
N GLN A 374 6.72 -26.86 3.27
CA GLN A 374 7.19 -26.18 4.48
C GLN A 374 7.78 -24.83 4.09
N LEU A 375 7.49 -23.79 4.86
CA LEU A 375 8.00 -22.44 4.59
C LEU A 375 8.34 -21.70 5.88
N ILE A 376 9.27 -20.75 5.78
CA ILE A 376 9.58 -19.74 6.77
C ILE A 376 9.16 -18.39 6.18
N GLY A 377 8.27 -17.70 6.88
CA GLY A 377 7.67 -16.44 6.44
C GLY A 377 8.19 -15.21 7.18
N ALA A 378 7.60 -14.06 6.83
CA ALA A 378 7.94 -12.75 7.40
C ALA A 378 7.81 -12.69 8.93
N GLY A 379 6.89 -13.44 9.55
CA GLY A 379 6.72 -13.44 11.00
C GLY A 379 7.98 -13.91 11.75
N PHE A 380 8.69 -14.91 11.20
CA PHE A 380 9.95 -15.38 11.74
C PHE A 380 11.09 -14.47 11.30
N LEU A 381 11.13 -14.09 10.02
CA LEU A 381 12.18 -13.23 9.48
C LEU A 381 12.24 -11.86 10.16
N ALA A 382 11.12 -11.32 10.64
CA ALA A 382 11.05 -10.05 11.36
C ALA A 382 11.83 -10.03 12.70
N ARG A 383 12.20 -11.21 13.22
CA ARG A 383 13.11 -11.37 14.37
C ARG A 383 14.56 -11.01 14.03
N PHE A 384 14.83 -10.74 12.75
CA PHE A 384 16.14 -10.40 12.23
C PHE A 384 16.07 -9.17 11.33
N ARG A 385 17.19 -8.48 11.21
CA ARG A 385 17.53 -7.80 9.97
C ARG A 385 18.05 -8.87 9.01
N VAL A 386 17.57 -8.86 7.78
CA VAL A 386 17.81 -9.94 6.81
C VAL A 386 18.43 -9.37 5.55
N CYS A 387 19.60 -9.85 5.14
CA CYS A 387 20.16 -9.56 3.82
C CYS A 387 20.16 -10.82 2.96
N PHE A 388 19.49 -10.76 1.82
CA PHE A 388 19.57 -11.77 0.77
C PHE A 388 20.69 -11.40 -0.20
N ASP A 389 21.75 -12.19 -0.21
CA ASP A 389 22.81 -12.14 -1.21
C ASP A 389 22.57 -13.30 -2.18
N MET A 390 21.58 -13.11 -3.04
CA MET A 390 21.10 -14.14 -3.97
C MET A 390 22.17 -14.60 -4.98
N PRO A 391 23.04 -13.73 -5.53
CA PRO A 391 24.14 -14.15 -6.41
C PRO A 391 25.08 -15.16 -5.74
N ASN A 392 25.38 -14.97 -4.45
CA ASN A 392 26.22 -15.88 -3.68
C ASN A 392 25.41 -16.94 -2.91
N LYS A 393 24.11 -17.05 -3.17
CA LYS A 393 23.18 -18.03 -2.58
C LYS A 393 23.29 -18.09 -1.06
N ARG A 394 23.23 -16.94 -0.39
CA ARG A 394 23.27 -16.88 1.08
C ARG A 394 22.32 -15.82 1.62
N MET A 395 21.81 -16.08 2.81
CA MET A 395 21.02 -15.16 3.62
C MET A 395 21.81 -14.81 4.87
N CYS A 396 22.11 -13.53 5.07
CA CYS A 396 22.79 -13.03 6.25
C CYS A 396 21.75 -12.49 7.24
N LEU A 397 21.89 -12.86 8.51
CA LEU A 397 20.93 -12.54 9.57
C LEU A 397 21.65 -11.83 10.72
N SER A 398 21.08 -10.72 11.18
CA SER A 398 21.47 -10.04 12.41
C SER A 398 20.25 -9.94 13.29
N ARG A 399 20.38 -10.17 14.59
CA ARG A 399 19.24 -10.08 15.51
C ARG A 399 18.62 -8.67 15.44
N SER A 400 17.29 -8.59 15.28
CA SER A 400 16.57 -7.31 15.37
C SER A 400 16.17 -7.03 16.82
N GLU A 401 15.61 -5.85 17.08
CA GLU A 401 14.95 -5.54 18.36
C GLU A 401 13.79 -6.50 18.67
N ASN A 402 13.20 -7.11 17.64
CA ASN A 402 12.10 -8.08 17.74
C ASN A 402 12.58 -9.52 17.90
N TYR A 403 13.88 -9.78 18.08
CA TYR A 403 14.42 -11.14 18.12
C TYR A 403 13.73 -12.06 19.15
N LYS A 404 13.34 -11.48 20.30
CA LYS A 404 12.64 -12.18 21.39
C LYS A 404 11.13 -11.91 21.42
N ALA A 405 10.60 -11.17 20.46
CA ALA A 405 9.16 -10.88 20.42
C ALA A 405 8.38 -12.19 20.26
N SER A 406 7.22 -12.28 20.93
CA SER A 406 6.25 -13.32 20.64
C SER A 406 5.79 -13.20 19.19
N ASP A 407 5.40 -14.32 18.60
CA ASP A 407 4.86 -14.33 17.24
C ASP A 407 3.64 -13.41 17.14
N PRO A 408 3.66 -12.35 16.31
CA PRO A 408 2.55 -11.41 16.20
C PRO A 408 1.29 -12.06 15.63
N SER A 409 1.42 -13.22 14.98
CA SER A 409 0.25 -13.94 14.47
C SER A 409 -0.57 -14.61 15.59
N ASP A 410 -0.04 -14.75 16.82
CA ASP A 410 -0.69 -15.43 17.95
C ASP A 410 -1.13 -14.49 19.08
N LEU A 411 -1.89 -13.46 18.72
CA LEU A 411 -2.39 -12.54 19.75
C LEU A 411 -3.48 -13.16 20.62
N TYR A 412 -4.21 -14.17 20.13
CA TYR A 412 -5.37 -14.72 20.85
C TYR A 412 -5.41 -16.23 20.95
N GLY A 413 -4.52 -17.00 20.30
CA GLY A 413 -4.65 -18.45 20.26
C GLY A 413 -5.92 -18.91 19.54
N MET A 414 -6.32 -18.25 18.44
CA MET A 414 -7.44 -18.68 17.60
C MET A 414 -7.19 -18.40 16.11
N LYS A 415 -7.71 -19.28 15.24
CA LYS A 415 -7.74 -19.11 13.79
C LYS A 415 -9.12 -18.61 13.39
N VAL A 416 -9.14 -17.61 12.52
CA VAL A 416 -10.37 -16.98 12.03
C VAL A 416 -10.45 -17.04 10.51
N GLN A 417 -11.67 -17.11 9.98
CA GLN A 417 -11.96 -17.08 8.56
C GLN A 417 -13.14 -16.14 8.30
N SER A 418 -13.06 -15.33 7.26
CA SER A 418 -14.19 -14.47 6.85
C SER A 418 -15.44 -15.30 6.55
N ALA A 419 -16.58 -14.86 7.08
CA ALA A 419 -17.90 -15.44 6.87
C ALA A 419 -18.92 -14.31 6.65
N GLN A 420 -20.12 -14.64 6.14
CA GLN A 420 -21.15 -13.63 5.85
C GLN A 420 -21.53 -12.74 7.04
N LYS A 421 -21.42 -13.25 8.28
CA LYS A 421 -21.84 -12.56 9.51
C LYS A 421 -20.68 -11.98 10.32
N GLY A 422 -19.43 -12.07 9.86
CA GLY A 422 -18.25 -11.67 10.62
C GLY A 422 -17.08 -12.61 10.40
N LEU A 423 -16.25 -12.83 11.41
CA LEU A 423 -15.15 -13.79 11.35
C LEU A 423 -15.53 -15.07 12.09
N LEU A 424 -15.66 -16.17 11.36
CA LEU A 424 -15.83 -17.50 11.92
C LEU A 424 -14.53 -17.95 12.57
N ILE A 425 -14.57 -18.30 13.84
CA ILE A 425 -13.46 -18.94 14.53
C ILE A 425 -13.43 -20.41 14.11
N THR A 426 -12.42 -20.79 13.35
CA THR A 426 -12.29 -22.15 12.79
C THR A 426 -11.47 -23.08 13.69
N ALA A 427 -10.58 -22.53 14.52
CA ALA A 427 -9.83 -23.27 15.51
C ALA A 427 -9.48 -22.40 16.72
N VAL A 428 -9.34 -23.02 17.88
CA VAL A 428 -8.88 -22.37 19.11
C VAL A 428 -7.75 -23.22 19.70
N GLN A 429 -6.65 -22.58 20.08
CA GLN A 429 -5.50 -23.25 20.67
C GLN A 429 -5.88 -23.73 22.08
N GLY A 430 -5.64 -25.00 22.35
CA GLY A 430 -5.79 -25.54 23.70
C GLY A 430 -4.97 -24.71 24.69
N GLN A 431 -5.59 -24.32 25.81
CA GLN A 431 -4.96 -23.47 26.83
C GLN A 431 -4.59 -22.04 26.37
N GLY A 432 -4.85 -21.64 25.12
CA GLY A 432 -4.61 -20.28 24.62
C GLY A 432 -5.50 -19.22 25.27
N ARG A 433 -5.22 -17.93 25.01
CA ARG A 433 -5.99 -16.79 25.57
C ARG A 433 -7.49 -16.91 25.26
N ALA A 434 -7.83 -17.19 24.00
CA ALA A 434 -9.21 -17.40 23.54
C ALA A 434 -9.87 -18.59 24.26
N HIS A 435 -9.18 -19.74 24.35
CA HIS A 435 -9.71 -20.91 25.07
C HIS A 435 -10.00 -20.61 26.55
N ARG A 436 -9.10 -19.89 27.24
CA ARG A 436 -9.31 -19.50 28.65
C ARG A 436 -10.49 -18.54 28.84
N GLN A 437 -10.84 -17.76 27.82
CA GLN A 437 -12.04 -16.93 27.77
C GLN A 437 -13.29 -17.70 27.29
N GLY A 438 -13.17 -19.02 27.13
CA GLY A 438 -14.24 -19.91 26.70
C GLY A 438 -14.63 -19.75 25.23
N VAL A 439 -13.76 -19.17 24.39
CA VAL A 439 -13.92 -19.13 22.92
C VAL A 439 -13.80 -20.54 22.37
N SER A 440 -14.68 -20.88 21.42
CA SER A 440 -14.70 -22.19 20.79
C SER A 440 -14.72 -22.06 19.26
N ALA A 441 -14.27 -23.10 18.56
CA ALA A 441 -14.50 -23.21 17.13
C ALA A 441 -16.01 -23.19 16.84
N GLY A 442 -16.42 -22.48 15.79
CA GLY A 442 -17.81 -22.23 15.43
C GLY A 442 -18.38 -20.92 15.96
N ASP A 443 -17.71 -20.26 16.90
CA ASP A 443 -18.06 -18.90 17.32
C ASP A 443 -17.83 -17.89 16.17
N ILE A 444 -18.64 -16.82 16.13
CA ILE A 444 -18.50 -15.76 15.13
C ILE A 444 -18.15 -14.45 15.83
N ILE A 445 -16.99 -13.90 15.51
CA ILE A 445 -16.65 -12.53 15.89
C ILE A 445 -17.45 -11.59 15.00
N ILE A 446 -18.29 -10.76 15.60
CA ILE A 446 -19.14 -9.81 14.87
C ILE A 446 -18.63 -8.38 14.98
N ASP A 447 -17.83 -8.09 16.00
CA ASP A 447 -17.24 -6.78 16.22
C ASP A 447 -15.96 -6.88 17.06
N VAL A 448 -15.01 -5.98 16.83
CA VAL A 448 -13.72 -5.88 17.50
C VAL A 448 -13.48 -4.42 17.81
N GLU A 449 -13.16 -4.08 19.05
CA GLU A 449 -12.88 -2.68 19.41
C GLU A 449 -11.71 -2.13 18.57
N GLY A 450 -11.92 -0.98 17.94
CA GLY A 450 -10.93 -0.32 17.08
C GLY A 450 -11.55 0.80 16.23
N PRO A 451 -10.73 1.53 15.43
CA PRO A 451 -11.22 2.59 14.55
C PRO A 451 -12.28 2.06 13.58
N GLU A 452 -13.34 2.84 13.39
CA GLU A 452 -14.35 2.57 12.37
C GLU A 452 -13.72 2.58 10.96
N GLY A 453 -14.29 1.80 10.04
CA GLY A 453 -13.79 1.68 8.67
C GLY A 453 -12.61 0.72 8.49
N VAL A 454 -12.03 0.19 9.57
CA VAL A 454 -11.02 -0.88 9.52
C VAL A 454 -11.70 -2.25 9.50
N MET A 455 -11.25 -3.14 8.60
CA MET A 455 -11.77 -4.49 8.50
C MET A 455 -11.69 -5.24 9.83
N LEU A 456 -12.66 -6.10 10.11
CA LEU A 456 -12.77 -6.79 11.40
C LEU A 456 -11.54 -7.64 11.72
N GLN A 457 -10.97 -8.29 10.69
CA GLN A 457 -9.77 -9.11 10.81
C GLN A 457 -8.52 -8.28 11.13
N ASP A 458 -8.42 -7.12 10.51
CA ASP A 458 -7.37 -6.15 10.77
C ASP A 458 -7.47 -5.61 12.19
N ARG A 459 -8.67 -5.25 12.67
CA ARG A 459 -8.87 -4.82 14.06
C ARG A 459 -8.43 -5.90 15.06
N LEU A 460 -8.73 -7.17 14.76
CA LEU A 460 -8.30 -8.29 15.57
C LEU A 460 -6.77 -8.41 15.58
N THR A 461 -6.13 -8.39 14.42
CA THR A 461 -4.69 -8.69 14.28
C THR A 461 -3.80 -7.50 14.63
N MET A 462 -4.25 -6.26 14.41
CA MET A 462 -3.39 -5.07 14.46
C MET A 462 -3.40 -4.35 15.80
N LEU A 463 -4.52 -4.35 16.52
CA LEU A 463 -4.70 -3.42 17.66
C LEU A 463 -4.39 -4.04 19.01
N GLY A 464 -4.05 -5.34 19.04
CA GLY A 464 -4.12 -6.10 20.28
C GLY A 464 -5.47 -5.83 20.95
N ALA A 465 -6.54 -5.84 20.14
CA ALA A 465 -7.91 -5.58 20.54
C ALA A 465 -8.17 -6.09 21.96
N LYS A 466 -8.42 -5.12 22.84
CA LYS A 466 -8.71 -5.37 24.24
C LYS A 466 -10.09 -5.95 24.42
N GLN A 467 -10.97 -5.76 23.45
CA GLN A 467 -12.35 -6.20 23.52
C GLN A 467 -12.85 -6.75 22.17
N VAL A 468 -13.45 -7.94 22.21
CA VAL A 468 -14.01 -8.62 21.05
C VAL A 468 -15.42 -9.08 21.36
N ARG A 469 -16.37 -8.77 20.47
CA ARG A 469 -17.76 -9.20 20.58
C ARG A 469 -17.98 -10.43 19.73
N ILE A 470 -18.45 -11.49 20.37
CA ILE A 470 -18.63 -12.82 19.79
C ILE A 470 -20.07 -13.25 19.93
N VAL A 471 -20.63 -13.79 18.85
CA VAL A 471 -21.93 -14.45 18.83
C VAL A 471 -21.73 -15.95 18.64
N ASN A 472 -22.37 -16.74 19.48
CA ASN A 472 -22.49 -18.18 19.28
C ASN A 472 -23.96 -18.57 19.06
N SER A 473 -24.26 -19.86 18.89
CA SER A 473 -25.61 -20.35 18.60
C SER A 473 -26.67 -20.03 19.66
N LYS A 474 -26.27 -19.55 20.85
CA LYS A 474 -27.18 -19.31 21.97
C LYS A 474 -27.11 -17.90 22.55
N HIS A 475 -25.96 -17.21 22.49
CA HIS A 475 -25.75 -15.93 23.18
C HIS A 475 -24.72 -15.03 22.47
N GLU A 476 -24.88 -13.71 22.61
CA GLU A 476 -23.85 -12.71 22.37
C GLU A 476 -23.04 -12.48 23.64
N ARG A 477 -21.72 -12.41 23.53
CA ARG A 477 -20.81 -12.10 24.64
C ARG A 477 -19.73 -11.14 24.20
N VAL A 478 -19.27 -10.33 25.15
CA VAL A 478 -18.15 -9.44 24.92
C VAL A 478 -16.97 -9.92 25.76
N LEU A 479 -15.89 -10.33 25.09
CA LEU A 479 -14.67 -10.80 25.71
C LEU A 479 -13.69 -9.66 25.84
N ARG A 480 -12.96 -9.63 26.96
CA ARG A 480 -11.84 -8.72 27.16
C ARG A 480 -10.55 -9.52 27.25
N PHE A 481 -9.58 -9.16 26.44
CA PHE A 481 -8.25 -9.75 26.45
C PHE A 481 -7.31 -8.80 27.17
N GLU A 482 -6.77 -9.26 28.30
CA GLU A 482 -5.76 -8.53 29.09
C GLU A 482 -4.34 -8.71 28.53
#